data_AF-A0A662J9J7-F1
#
_entry.id   AF-A0A662J9J7-F1
#
_cell.length_a   1.000
_cell.length_b   1.000
_cell.length_c   1.000
_cell.angle_alpha   90.00
_cell.angle_beta   90.00
_cell.angle_gamma   90.00
#
_symmetry.space_group_name_H-M   'P 1'
#
loop_
_entity.id
_entity.type
_entity.pdbx_description
1 polymer ?
#
loop_
_entity_poly.entity_id
_entity_poly.type
_entity_poly.pdbx_seq_one_letter_code
_entity_poly.pdbx_strand_id
1 'polypeptide(L)' 'MSLKALLALYHFNIQFVAGDEATYHLNVTEGLEPLLDLYLRNPEWKADLELQGHYLEFCEKEYPDIIDKIRKLCERG' A
#
# COMPACT_ATOMS: atom_id res chain seq x y z
N MET A 1 31.01 -13.67 2.42
CA MET A 1 29.66 -13.55 3.01
C MET A 1 28.64 -13.99 1.97
N SER A 2 27.72 -14.88 2.31
CA SER A 2 26.57 -15.21 1.44
C SER A 2 25.56 -14.06 1.55
N LEU A 3 25.15 -13.51 0.41
CA LEU A 3 24.09 -12.51 0.34
C LEU A 3 22.78 -13.21 0.75
N LYS A 4 22.19 -12.79 1.87
CA LYS A 4 20.84 -13.17 2.25
C LYS A 4 19.90 -12.08 1.77
N ALA A 5 19.10 -12.38 0.75
CA ALA A 5 18.02 -11.51 0.32
C ALA A 5 16.73 -11.96 1.00
N LEU A 6 15.96 -11.00 1.52
CA LEU A 6 14.60 -11.19 1.99
C LEU A 6 13.70 -10.37 1.08
N LEU A 7 12.69 -11.01 0.48
CA LEU A 7 11.67 -10.35 -0.32
C LEU A 7 10.40 -10.20 0.52
N ALA A 8 9.92 -8.97 0.66
CA ALA A 8 8.59 -8.67 1.16
C ALA A 8 7.78 -8.06 0.01
N LEU A 9 6.79 -8.80 -0.48
CA LEU A 9 5.88 -8.39 -1.55
C LEU A 9 4.44 -8.46 -1.03
N TYR A 10 3.71 -7.36 -1.15
CA TYR A 10 2.30 -7.30 -0.77
C TYR A 10 1.43 -7.04 -1.99
N HIS A 11 0.46 -7.93 -2.20
CA HIS A 11 -0.56 -7.77 -3.24
C HIS A 11 -1.85 -7.22 -2.61
N PHE A 12 -2.38 -6.14 -3.18
CA PHE A 12 -3.69 -5.63 -2.80
C PHE A 12 -4.67 -5.71 -3.97
N ASN A 13 -5.80 -6.35 -3.70
CA ASN A 13 -6.97 -6.32 -4.56
C ASN A 13 -8.05 -5.49 -3.86
N ILE A 14 -8.38 -4.33 -4.41
CA ILE A 14 -9.40 -3.45 -3.81
C ILE A 14 -10.79 -4.11 -3.86
N GLN A 15 -11.01 -4.95 -4.88
CA GLN A 15 -12.26 -5.66 -5.14
C GLN A 15 -12.27 -7.05 -4.49
N PHE A 16 -11.68 -7.18 -3.29
CA PHE A 16 -11.60 -8.47 -2.59
C PHE A 16 -12.98 -9.05 -2.26
N VAL A 17 -14.00 -8.19 -2.11
CA VAL A 17 -15.42 -8.55 -2.21
C VAL A 17 -15.97 -7.91 -3.48
N ALA A 18 -16.16 -8.73 -4.52
CA ALA A 18 -16.61 -8.24 -5.81
C ALA A 18 -18.00 -7.60 -5.71
N GLY A 19 -18.12 -6.35 -6.18
CA GLY A 19 -19.37 -5.61 -6.26
C GLY A 19 -19.81 -4.90 -4.97
N ASP A 20 -19.03 -4.98 -3.90
CA ASP A 20 -19.31 -4.26 -2.65
C ASP A 20 -18.28 -3.14 -2.43
N GLU A 21 -18.56 -1.97 -2.99
CA GLU A 21 -17.66 -0.79 -2.90
C GLU A 21 -17.44 -0.31 -1.46
N ALA A 22 -18.36 -0.60 -0.53
CA ALA A 22 -18.15 -0.24 0.88
C ALA A 22 -16.91 -0.93 1.46
N THR A 23 -16.57 -2.11 0.95
CA THR A 23 -15.37 -2.85 1.38
C THR A 23 -14.06 -2.21 0.90
N TYR A 24 -14.10 -1.35 -0.12
CA TYR A 24 -12.89 -0.66 -0.62
C TYR A 24 -12.30 0.24 0.47
N HIS A 25 -13.17 0.95 1.18
CA HIS A 25 -12.79 1.79 2.32
C HIS A 25 -12.12 0.98 3.44
N LEU A 26 -12.64 -0.23 3.73
CA LEU A 26 -12.03 -1.13 4.70
C LEU A 26 -10.65 -1.60 4.25
N ASN A 27 -10.48 -1.90 2.96
CA ASN A 27 -9.19 -2.30 2.41
C ASN A 27 -8.13 -1.19 2.59
N VAL A 28 -8.51 0.07 2.38
CA VAL A 28 -7.62 1.22 2.58
C VAL A 28 -7.31 1.42 4.07
N THR A 29 -8.34 1.59 4.89
CA THR A 29 -8.22 2.05 6.28
C THR A 29 -7.70 0.98 7.23
N GLU A 30 -8.03 -0.29 6.99
CA GLU A 30 -7.63 -1.41 7.85
C GLU A 30 -6.50 -2.25 7.24
N GLY A 31 -6.22 -2.08 5.94
CA GLY A 31 -5.21 -2.84 5.20
C GLY A 31 -4.01 -2.01 4.77
N LEU A 32 -4.20 -1.17 3.75
CA LEU A 32 -3.10 -0.44 3.11
C LEU A 32 -2.48 0.61 4.03
N GLU A 33 -3.28 1.50 4.60
CA GLU A 33 -2.79 2.62 5.40
C GLU A 33 -1.94 2.18 6.60
N PRO A 34 -2.38 1.22 7.44
CA PRO A 34 -1.55 0.75 8.55
C PRO A 34 -0.20 0.16 8.09
N LEU A 35 -0.16 -0.48 6.91
CA LEU A 35 1.06 -1.00 6.33
C LEU A 35 2.00 0.13 5.89
N LEU A 36 1.49 1.15 5.19
CA LEU A 36 2.29 2.31 4.79
C LEU A 36 2.85 3.03 6.03
N ASP A 37 2.03 3.20 7.07
CA ASP A 37 2.44 3.80 8.33
C ASP A 37 3.53 2.98 9.04
N LEU A 38 3.48 1.65 8.95
CA LEU A 38 4.53 0.78 9.46
C LEU A 38 5.87 1.05 8.75
N TYR A 39 5.88 1.16 7.43
CA TYR A 39 7.11 1.47 6.68
C TYR A 39 7.57 2.92 6.88
N LEU A 40 6.66 3.87 7.06
CA LEU A 40 7.01 5.25 7.40
C LEU A 40 7.74 5.33 8.74
N ARG A 41 7.30 4.55 9.75
CA ARG A 41 7.95 4.45 11.07
C ARG A 41 9.29 3.69 11.05
N ASN A 42 9.53 2.84 10.06
CA ASN A 42 10.73 2.00 9.95
C ASN A 42 11.47 2.28 8.64
N PRO A 43 12.24 3.39 8.53
CA PRO A 43 12.76 3.88 7.25
C PRO A 43 13.81 2.97 6.58
N GLU A 44 14.44 2.07 7.33
CA GLU A 44 15.40 1.09 6.81
C GLU A 44 14.72 -0.14 6.18
N TRP A 45 13.41 -0.32 6.40
CA TRP A 45 12.68 -1.47 5.89
C TRP A 45 12.19 -1.21 4.47
N LYS A 46 12.28 -2.25 3.63
CA LYS A 46 11.87 -2.20 2.22
C LYS A 46 10.83 -3.26 1.93
N ALA A 47 9.96 -2.96 0.99
CA ALA A 47 8.99 -3.89 0.42
C ALA A 47 8.58 -3.42 -0.96
N ASP A 48 8.09 -4.37 -1.75
CA ASP A 48 7.39 -4.10 -2.99
C ASP A 48 5.87 -4.16 -2.74
N LEU A 49 5.15 -3.21 -3.32
CA LEU A 49 3.68 -3.18 -3.32
C LEU A 49 3.18 -3.41 -4.73
N GLU A 50 2.33 -4.42 -4.89
CA GLU A 50 1.54 -4.58 -6.10
C GLU A 50 0.13 -4.04 -5.85
N LEU A 51 -0.20 -2.94 -6.54
CA LEU A 51 -1.50 -2.28 -6.47
C LEU A 51 -2.14 -2.24 -7.86
N GLN A 52 -3.45 -2.45 -7.91
CA GLN A 52 -4.23 -2.23 -9.13
C GLN A 52 -4.25 -0.73 -9.48
N GLY A 53 -4.25 -0.37 -10.76
CA GLY A 53 -4.40 1.03 -11.18
C GLY A 53 -5.68 1.68 -10.63
N HIS A 54 -6.79 0.92 -10.66
CA HIS A 54 -8.06 1.33 -10.05
C HIS A 54 -7.96 1.62 -8.54
N TYR A 55 -7.07 0.91 -7.82
CA TYR A 55 -6.82 1.17 -6.41
C TYR A 55 -6.26 2.59 -6.21
N LEU A 56 -5.28 2.97 -7.03
CA LEU A 56 -4.66 4.29 -6.97
C LEU A 56 -5.65 5.40 -7.33
N GLU A 57 -6.49 5.19 -8.36
CA GLU A 57 -7.55 6.14 -8.75
C GLU A 57 -8.56 6.35 -7.61
N PHE A 58 -8.97 5.26 -6.95
CA PHE A 58 -9.86 5.34 -5.78
C PHE A 58 -9.22 6.12 -4.63
N CYS A 59 -7.95 5.84 -4.32
CA CYS A 59 -7.21 6.55 -3.28
C CYS A 59 -7.01 8.03 -3.62
N GLU A 60 -6.69 8.38 -4.87
CA GLU A 60 -6.56 9.78 -5.27
C GLU A 60 -7.85 10.57 -5.05
N LYS A 61 -9.00 9.94 -5.31
CA LYS A 61 -10.32 10.56 -5.13
C LYS A 61 -10.76 10.65 -3.67
N GLU A 62 -10.64 9.56 -2.91
CA GLU A 62 -11.26 9.43 -1.58
C GLU A 62 -10.25 9.60 -0.43
N TYR A 63 -8.96 9.37 -0.69
CA TYR A 63 -7.88 9.29 0.31
C TYR A 63 -6.56 9.91 -0.20
N PRO A 64 -6.53 11.19 -0.59
CA PRO A 64 -5.35 11.81 -1.22
C PRO A 64 -4.09 11.73 -0.34
N ASP A 65 -4.25 11.75 0.99
CA ASP A 65 -3.13 11.58 1.94
C ASP A 65 -2.44 10.21 1.81
N ILE A 66 -3.14 9.17 1.35
CA ILE A 66 -2.56 7.83 1.09
C ILE A 66 -1.63 7.90 -0.13
N ILE A 67 -2.00 8.64 -1.16
CA ILE A 67 -1.13 8.86 -2.32
C ILE A 67 0.15 9.59 -1.90
N ASP A 68 0.04 10.57 -1.00
CA ASP A 68 1.20 11.28 -0.46
C ASP A 68 2.12 10.36 0.35
N LYS A 69 1.55 9.46 1.17
CA LYS A 69 2.32 8.42 1.89
C LYS A 69 3.05 7.49 0.93
N ILE A 70 2.38 7.00 -0.12
CA ILE A 70 2.98 6.13 -1.15
C ILE A 70 4.13 6.86 -1.85
N ARG A 71 3.90 8.10 -2.31
CA ARG A 71 4.91 8.90 -3.00
C ARG A 71 6.16 9.08 -2.12
N LYS A 72 5.96 9.44 -0.86
CA LYS A 72 7.06 9.59 0.12
C LYS A 72 7.85 8.30 0.32
N LEU A 73 7.19 7.15 0.37
CA LEU A 73 7.86 5.85 0.48
C LEU A 73 8.65 5.52 -0.79
N CYS A 74 8.08 5.73 -1.97
CA CYS A 74 8.76 5.51 -3.25
C CYS A 74 10.00 6.40 -3.42
N GLU A 75 9.91 7.68 -3.04
CA GLU A 75 11.05 8.62 -3.09
C GLU A 75 12.18 8.22 -2.13
N ARG A 76 11.83 7.55 -1.02
CA ARG A 76 12.79 7.10 0.00
C ARG A 76 13.48 5.78 -0.39
N GLY A 77 12.79 4.88 -1.07
CA GLY A 77 13.27 3.55 -1.48
C GLY A 77 13.26 2.53 -0.34
#